data_AF-A0A2X3L0X2-F1
#
_entry.id   AF-A0A2X3L0X2-F1
#
_cell.length_a   1.000
_cell.length_b   1.000
_cell.length_c   1.000
_cell.angle_alpha   90.00
_cell.angle_beta   90.00
_cell.angle_gamma   90.00
#
_symmetry.space_group_name_H-M   'P 1'
#
loop_
_entity.id
_entity.type
_entity.pdbx_description
1 polymer ?
#
loop_
_entity_poly.entity_id
_entity_poly.type
_entity_poly.pdbx_seq_one_letter_code
_entity_poly.pdbx_strand_id
1 'polypeptide(L)'
;MPRARKSAQRADSTGATVGYEAQLWKMADALRSNMDAAEYKHVVLGLIFLKYISDAFEEQHTQLEADRAQGADPEDPDEYRAVNIFWVPKEARWSHLKANAKQPTIGKMVDDAMLAIERDNPSLKGVLPKDYAHPRLDKQRLGQLIDLVSDIGLGDKANRSKDILGRVYEYFLSQFASAEGKKGGQFYTPRCVVRLLVEMLSPYKGRVYDPCCGSGGMFVQSEKFVEAHGGRIGDISIYGQESNHTTWRLAKMNLAIRGIDGNLGQEHADSFHRDLHPDLKADFVLANPPFNDSDWGGERLKDDKRWKYGIPPAGNANFAWVQHFIYHLTPTGLAGFVLANGSMSSNQSGEGEIRKNIIEADLLLKGEGNAADNIVGGPEHWTLSNDAFPDREFDFMLSNPPYGKGWKSDLERMGGKSGIKDPRFVVQHRARSFRSSPTPATARWCSW
;
A
#
# COMPACT_ATOMS: atom_id res chain seq x y z
N MET A 1 -11.63 23.90 -54.87
CA MET A 1 -11.09 23.76 -53.49
C MET A 1 -12.22 23.38 -52.55
N PRO A 2 -12.26 22.17 -51.97
CA PRO A 2 -13.23 21.84 -50.95
C PRO A 2 -12.64 22.00 -49.54
N ARG A 3 -13.42 22.64 -48.66
CA ARG A 3 -13.14 22.94 -47.25
C ARG A 3 -12.90 21.67 -46.42
N ALA A 4 -11.82 21.66 -45.65
CA ALA A 4 -11.55 20.64 -44.63
C ALA A 4 -12.52 20.78 -43.44
N ARG A 5 -13.35 19.76 -43.19
CA ARG A 5 -14.09 19.59 -41.93
C ARG A 5 -13.14 19.00 -40.89
N LYS A 6 -12.80 19.76 -39.85
CA LYS A 6 -12.17 19.23 -38.63
C LYS A 6 -13.18 18.36 -37.88
N SER A 7 -12.90 17.08 -37.70
CA SER A 7 -13.65 16.20 -36.82
C SER A 7 -13.32 16.52 -35.37
N ALA A 8 -14.31 16.96 -34.62
CA ALA A 8 -14.23 17.09 -33.16
C ALA A 8 -14.19 15.68 -32.55
N GLN A 9 -13.10 15.35 -31.85
CA GLN A 9 -13.03 14.17 -31.00
C GLN A 9 -13.87 14.41 -29.75
N ARG A 10 -14.97 13.65 -29.60
CA ARG A 10 -15.63 13.47 -28.30
C ARG A 10 -14.82 12.44 -27.51
N ALA A 11 -14.41 12.81 -26.31
CA ALA A 11 -13.82 11.89 -25.36
C ALA A 11 -14.95 11.15 -24.63
N ASP A 12 -14.98 9.82 -24.74
CA ASP A 12 -15.84 8.98 -23.91
C ASP A 12 -15.21 8.86 -22.52
N SER A 13 -15.89 9.41 -21.52
CA SER A 13 -15.52 9.40 -20.11
C SER A 13 -16.10 8.19 -19.41
N THR A 14 -15.29 7.18 -19.14
CA THR A 14 -15.62 6.06 -18.25
C THR A 14 -15.03 6.29 -16.86
N GLY A 15 -15.90 6.68 -15.91
CA GLY A 15 -15.96 6.28 -14.48
C GLY A 15 -14.73 6.06 -13.57
N ALA A 16 -13.51 6.39 -13.95
CA ALA A 16 -12.35 6.36 -13.05
C ALA A 16 -11.49 7.59 -13.33
N THR A 17 -11.24 8.40 -12.30
CA THR A 17 -10.33 9.56 -12.34
C THR A 17 -8.86 9.13 -12.47
N VAL A 18 -8.54 8.29 -13.45
CA VAL A 18 -7.18 7.82 -13.72
C VAL A 18 -6.46 8.88 -14.53
N GLY A 19 -5.57 9.65 -13.89
CA GLY A 19 -4.63 10.51 -14.60
C GLY A 19 -4.16 11.74 -13.84
N TYR A 20 -4.91 12.19 -12.83
CA TYR A 20 -4.54 13.38 -12.06
C TYR A 20 -3.33 13.12 -11.15
N GLU A 21 -3.28 11.95 -10.50
CA GLU A 21 -2.16 11.55 -9.63
C GLU A 21 -0.86 11.43 -10.43
N ALA A 22 -0.93 10.90 -11.65
CA ALA A 22 0.21 10.82 -12.56
C ALA A 22 0.68 12.20 -13.04
N GLN A 23 -0.23 13.16 -13.23
CA GLN A 23 0.13 14.54 -13.55
C GLN A 23 0.78 15.24 -12.36
N LEU A 24 0.19 15.11 -11.16
CA LEU A 24 0.76 15.62 -9.92
C LEU A 24 2.15 15.07 -9.67
N TRP A 25 2.34 13.76 -9.86
CA TRP A 25 3.64 13.12 -9.74
C TRP A 25 4.66 13.69 -10.71
N LYS A 26 4.30 13.87 -11.99
CA LYS A 26 5.19 14.49 -12.98
C LYS A 26 5.59 15.92 -12.59
N MET A 27 4.64 16.70 -12.08
CA MET A 27 4.90 18.06 -11.63
C MET A 27 5.80 18.06 -10.39
N ALA A 28 5.54 17.18 -9.42
CA ALA A 28 6.36 17.03 -8.23
C ALA A 28 7.77 16.51 -8.56
N ASP A 29 7.91 15.54 -9.46
CA ASP A 29 9.21 15.00 -9.89
C ASP A 29 10.04 16.05 -10.65
N ALA A 30 9.40 16.91 -11.46
CA ALA A 30 10.09 18.05 -12.06
C ALA A 30 10.64 19.04 -11.02
N LEU A 31 9.95 19.18 -9.88
CA LEU A 31 10.38 20.02 -8.76
C LEU A 31 11.51 19.38 -7.93
N ARG A 32 11.77 18.08 -8.06
CA ARG A 32 12.81 17.34 -7.32
C ARG A 32 14.25 17.82 -7.59
N SER A 33 14.51 18.45 -8.74
CA SER A 33 15.85 18.91 -9.14
C SER A 33 16.93 17.82 -9.03
N ASN A 34 17.98 18.08 -8.24
CA ASN A 34 19.13 17.21 -7.99
C ASN A 34 18.98 16.39 -6.69
N MET A 35 17.81 16.42 -6.03
CA MET A 35 17.59 15.63 -4.81
C MET A 35 17.35 14.15 -5.13
N ASP A 36 17.91 13.29 -4.30
CA ASP A 36 17.61 11.87 -4.38
C ASP A 36 16.14 11.61 -4.04
N ALA A 37 15.55 10.58 -4.66
CA ALA A 37 14.16 10.21 -4.44
C ALA A 37 13.90 9.88 -2.95
N ALA A 38 14.88 9.30 -2.27
CA ALA A 38 14.79 8.95 -0.86
C ALA A 38 14.69 10.17 0.08
N GLU A 39 15.31 11.29 -0.27
CA GLU A 39 15.19 12.54 0.51
C GLU A 39 13.91 13.28 0.13
N TYR A 40 13.62 13.36 -1.17
CA TYR A 40 12.48 14.12 -1.69
C TYR A 40 11.12 13.52 -1.27
N LYS A 41 11.03 12.20 -1.07
CA LYS A 41 9.80 11.54 -0.61
C LYS A 41 9.27 12.13 0.69
N HIS A 42 10.17 12.47 1.62
CA HIS A 42 9.79 13.01 2.93
C HIS A 42 9.19 14.39 2.83
N VAL A 43 9.78 15.23 1.98
CA VAL A 43 9.31 16.58 1.72
C VAL A 43 7.88 16.53 1.17
N VAL A 44 7.67 15.77 0.10
CA VAL A 44 6.38 15.71 -0.60
C VAL A 44 5.30 15.03 0.24
N LEU A 45 5.56 13.85 0.80
CA LEU A 45 4.56 13.12 1.59
C LEU A 45 4.20 13.88 2.88
N GLY A 46 5.16 14.57 3.49
CA GLY A 46 4.89 15.44 4.64
C GLY A 46 4.00 16.62 4.28
N LEU A 47 4.19 17.27 3.13
CA LEU A 47 3.32 18.37 2.68
C LEU A 47 1.91 17.89 2.33
N ILE A 48 1.77 16.73 1.68
CA ILE A 48 0.46 16.12 1.41
C ILE A 48 -0.26 15.82 2.73
N PHE A 49 0.45 15.27 3.72
CA PHE A 49 -0.10 15.04 5.05
C PHE A 49 -0.55 16.34 5.72
N LEU A 50 0.29 17.37 5.71
CA LEU A 50 -0.02 18.68 6.29
C LEU A 50 -1.24 19.34 5.64
N LYS A 51 -1.35 19.24 4.31
CA LYS A 51 -2.53 19.69 3.57
C LYS A 51 -3.78 18.93 4.00
N TYR A 52 -3.70 17.60 4.11
CA TYR A 52 -4.82 16.78 4.53
C TYR A 52 -5.36 17.16 5.90
N ILE A 53 -4.49 17.23 6.92
CA ILE A 53 -4.93 17.57 8.27
C ILE A 53 -5.47 18.99 8.34
N SER A 54 -4.89 19.93 7.56
CA SER A 54 -5.38 21.30 7.47
C SER A 54 -6.76 21.37 6.82
N ASP A 55 -7.01 20.63 5.74
CA ASP A 55 -8.32 20.61 5.09
C ASP A 55 -9.39 20.00 6.00
N ALA A 56 -9.07 18.90 6.68
CA ALA A 56 -9.98 18.27 7.64
C ALA A 56 -10.30 19.21 8.80
N PHE A 57 -9.29 19.93 9.31
CA PHE A 57 -9.46 20.94 10.34
C PHE A 57 -10.32 22.12 9.87
N GLU A 58 -10.06 22.69 8.69
CA GLU A 58 -10.80 23.85 8.18
C GLU A 58 -12.27 23.51 7.85
N GLU A 59 -12.54 22.27 7.40
CA GLU A 59 -13.90 21.77 7.21
C GLU A 59 -14.67 21.76 8.54
N GLN A 60 -14.08 21.19 9.59
CA GLN A 60 -14.68 21.17 10.92
C GLN A 60 -14.76 22.56 11.55
N HIS A 61 -13.74 23.40 11.38
CA HIS A 61 -13.72 24.79 11.86
C HIS A 61 -14.87 25.59 11.25
N THR A 62 -15.08 25.47 9.94
CA THR A 62 -16.20 26.14 9.25
C THR A 62 -17.56 25.69 9.80
N GLN A 63 -17.71 24.39 10.10
CA GLN A 63 -18.92 23.86 10.71
C GLN A 63 -19.14 24.41 12.12
N LEU A 64 -18.12 24.35 12.99
CA LEU A 64 -18.18 24.87 14.35
C LEU A 64 -18.46 26.37 14.38
N GLU A 65 -17.89 27.16 13.45
CA GLU A 65 -18.17 28.60 13.36
C GLU A 65 -19.64 28.87 13.01
N ALA A 66 -20.26 28.03 12.17
CA ALA A 66 -21.69 28.12 11.87
C ALA A 66 -22.56 27.75 13.09
N ASP A 67 -22.10 26.80 13.89
CA ASP A 67 -22.79 26.31 15.09
C ASP A 67 -22.41 27.09 16.37
N ARG A 68 -21.61 28.15 16.26
CA ARG A 68 -21.17 28.98 17.41
C ARG A 68 -22.32 29.56 18.22
N ALA A 69 -23.42 29.91 17.54
CA ALA A 69 -24.64 30.40 18.19
C ALA A 69 -25.36 29.31 19.03
N GLN A 70 -25.04 28.03 18.80
CA GLN A 70 -25.57 26.87 19.51
C GLN A 70 -24.63 26.41 20.64
N GLY A 71 -23.50 27.12 20.85
CA GLY A 71 -22.56 26.86 21.94
C GLY A 71 -21.25 26.17 21.54
N ALA A 72 -21.04 25.88 20.25
CA ALA A 72 -19.78 25.33 19.75
C ALA A 72 -18.61 26.33 19.92
N ASP A 73 -17.41 25.82 20.21
CA ASP A 73 -16.18 26.61 20.23
C ASP A 73 -15.20 26.15 19.12
N PRO A 74 -15.12 26.88 17.99
CA PRO A 74 -14.20 26.56 16.88
C PRO A 74 -12.71 26.59 17.25
N GLU A 75 -12.37 27.12 18.42
CA GLU A 75 -10.99 27.17 18.89
C GLU A 75 -10.73 26.25 20.09
N ASP A 76 -11.68 25.36 20.42
CA ASP A 76 -11.48 24.27 21.39
C ASP A 76 -10.96 23.00 20.70
N PRO A 77 -9.75 22.51 21.04
CA PRO A 77 -9.20 21.27 20.50
C PRO A 77 -10.06 20.02 20.73
N ASP A 78 -10.90 19.98 21.76
CA ASP A 78 -11.71 18.80 22.09
C ASP A 78 -12.85 18.57 21.08
N GLU A 79 -13.38 19.62 20.47
CA GLU A 79 -14.38 19.55 19.38
C GLU A 79 -13.85 18.80 18.15
N TYR A 80 -12.53 18.81 17.93
CA TYR A 80 -11.87 18.12 16.83
C TYR A 80 -11.55 16.67 17.20
N ARG A 81 -11.04 16.45 18.41
CA ARG A 81 -10.69 15.11 18.91
C ARG A 81 -11.92 14.21 18.97
N ALA A 82 -13.08 14.75 19.32
CA ALA A 82 -14.35 14.01 19.38
C ALA A 82 -14.74 13.35 18.05
N VAL A 83 -14.27 13.88 16.93
CA VAL A 83 -14.55 13.39 15.57
C VAL A 83 -13.30 12.89 14.85
N ASN A 84 -12.23 12.57 15.60
CA ASN A 84 -10.95 12.07 15.09
C ASN A 84 -10.24 13.02 14.11
N ILE A 85 -10.37 14.33 14.31
CA ILE A 85 -9.66 15.36 13.56
C ILE A 85 -8.51 15.91 14.40
N PHE A 86 -7.33 16.02 13.80
CA PHE A 86 -6.17 16.63 14.45
C PHE A 86 -6.37 18.12 14.64
N TRP A 87 -5.98 18.64 15.81
CA TRP A 87 -5.94 20.07 16.04
C TRP A 87 -4.81 20.71 15.22
N VAL A 88 -5.11 21.81 14.52
CA VAL A 88 -4.13 22.52 13.70
C VAL A 88 -3.96 23.96 14.21
N PRO A 89 -2.83 24.27 14.87
CA PRO A 89 -2.52 25.62 15.34
C PRO A 89 -2.49 26.64 14.21
N LYS A 90 -2.72 27.92 14.53
CA LYS A 90 -2.85 29.01 13.53
C LYS A 90 -1.63 29.12 12.62
N GLU A 91 -0.44 28.94 13.18
CA GLU A 91 0.84 28.93 12.47
C GLU A 91 1.00 27.73 11.52
N ALA A 92 0.27 26.63 11.76
CA ALA A 92 0.35 25.40 10.99
C ALA A 92 -0.77 25.23 9.94
N ARG A 93 -1.78 26.11 9.94
CA ARG A 93 -2.88 26.06 8.96
C ARG A 93 -2.35 26.25 7.55
N TRP A 94 -2.79 25.42 6.61
CA TRP A 94 -2.32 25.45 5.23
C TRP A 94 -2.45 26.83 4.55
N SER A 95 -3.54 27.56 4.85
CA SER A 95 -3.77 28.92 4.35
C SER A 95 -2.63 29.89 4.71
N HIS A 96 -2.10 29.79 5.93
CA HIS A 96 -0.96 30.58 6.39
C HIS A 96 0.31 30.23 5.62
N LEU A 97 0.60 28.95 5.44
CA LEU A 97 1.80 28.48 4.71
C LEU A 97 1.73 28.86 3.23
N LYS A 98 0.56 28.70 2.60
CA LYS A 98 0.32 29.09 1.20
C LYS A 98 0.54 30.59 0.99
N ALA A 99 0.02 31.44 1.88
CA ALA A 99 0.20 32.88 1.79
C ALA A 99 1.68 33.32 1.87
N ASN A 100 2.52 32.53 2.54
CA ASN A 100 3.94 32.79 2.72
C ASN A 100 4.85 31.91 1.85
N ALA A 101 4.30 31.10 0.92
CA ALA A 101 5.03 30.08 0.16
C ALA A 101 6.24 30.64 -0.63
N LYS A 102 6.18 31.91 -1.03
CA LYS A 102 7.23 32.59 -1.82
C LYS A 102 8.35 33.20 -0.96
N GLN A 103 8.24 33.14 0.37
CA GLN A 103 9.23 33.73 1.25
C GLN A 103 10.46 32.82 1.41
N PRO A 104 11.68 33.38 1.56
CA PRO A 104 12.89 32.59 1.83
C PRO A 104 12.81 31.77 3.12
N THR A 105 11.98 32.21 4.07
CA THR A 105 11.74 31.60 5.39
C THR A 105 10.76 30.43 5.35
N ILE A 106 10.16 30.10 4.20
CA ILE A 106 9.11 29.07 4.09
C ILE A 106 9.53 27.73 4.66
N GLY A 107 10.79 27.32 4.48
CA GLY A 107 11.30 26.06 5.05
C GLY A 107 11.18 26.02 6.58
N LYS A 108 11.57 27.11 7.25
CA LYS A 108 11.44 27.23 8.70
C LYS A 108 9.97 27.27 9.14
N MET A 109 9.12 27.97 8.40
CA MET A 109 7.68 28.03 8.71
C MET A 109 7.03 26.65 8.66
N VAL A 110 7.40 25.80 7.69
CA VAL A 110 6.92 24.42 7.62
C VAL A 110 7.45 23.59 8.78
N ASP A 111 8.74 23.71 9.14
CA ASP A 111 9.31 23.00 10.30
C ASP A 111 8.60 23.39 11.61
N ASP A 112 8.40 24.70 11.83
CA ASP A 112 7.70 25.24 13.00
C ASP A 112 6.24 24.76 13.04
N ALA A 113 5.55 24.71 11.89
CA ALA A 113 4.20 24.15 11.77
C ALA A 113 4.15 22.67 12.16
N MET A 114 5.07 21.85 11.64
CA MET A 114 5.15 20.41 11.96
C MET A 114 5.46 20.18 13.44
N LEU A 115 6.27 21.04 14.07
CA LEU A 115 6.53 21.02 15.52
C LEU A 115 5.28 21.38 16.33
N ALA A 116 4.55 22.43 15.93
CA ALA A 116 3.32 22.84 16.60
C ALA A 116 2.24 21.76 16.55
N ILE A 117 2.07 21.10 15.40
CA ILE A 117 1.12 19.98 15.26
C ILE A 117 1.49 18.82 16.19
N GLU A 118 2.76 18.41 16.26
CA GLU A 118 3.16 17.32 17.16
C GLU A 118 3.01 17.67 18.64
N ARG A 119 3.21 18.94 19.01
CA ARG A 119 3.02 19.42 20.38
C ARG A 119 1.58 19.21 20.84
N ASP A 120 0.61 19.53 19.98
CA ASP A 120 -0.80 19.55 20.35
C ASP A 120 -1.54 18.23 20.02
N ASN A 121 -0.88 17.33 19.28
CA ASN A 121 -1.39 16.02 18.89
C ASN A 121 -0.40 14.91 19.31
N PRO A 122 -0.53 14.36 20.53
CA PRO A 122 0.44 13.39 21.08
C PRO A 122 0.69 12.15 20.23
N SER A 123 -0.31 11.68 19.47
CA SER A 123 -0.18 10.52 18.57
C SER A 123 0.78 10.76 17.40
N LEU A 124 1.03 12.02 17.04
CA LEU A 124 1.95 12.41 15.97
C LEU A 124 3.37 12.75 16.47
N LYS A 125 3.65 12.64 17.78
CA LYS A 125 4.96 12.99 18.33
C LYS A 125 6.10 12.21 17.64
N GLY A 126 7.06 12.93 17.06
CA GLY A 126 8.19 12.35 16.32
C GLY A 126 7.85 11.79 14.93
N VAL A 127 6.63 12.00 14.42
CA VAL A 127 6.14 11.41 13.17
C VAL A 127 6.36 12.34 11.97
N LEU A 128 6.24 13.66 12.11
CA LEU A 128 6.19 14.62 11.01
C LEU A 128 7.59 15.14 10.62
N PRO A 129 7.95 15.18 9.32
CA PRO A 129 9.27 15.61 8.88
C PRO A 129 9.53 17.08 9.27
N LYS A 130 10.78 17.41 9.61
CA LYS A 130 11.18 18.72 10.16
C LYS A 130 12.53 19.19 9.59
N ASP A 131 12.77 18.89 8.32
CA ASP A 131 14.03 19.23 7.62
C ASP A 131 13.76 20.10 6.38
N TYR A 132 12.70 20.91 6.43
CA TYR A 132 12.32 21.80 5.34
C TYR A 132 13.19 23.07 5.31
N ALA A 133 13.77 23.48 6.44
CA ALA A 133 14.74 24.58 6.50
C ALA A 133 16.13 24.20 5.95
N HIS A 134 16.40 22.93 5.65
CA HIS A 134 17.72 22.45 5.23
C HIS A 134 18.32 23.31 4.08
N PRO A 135 19.60 23.71 4.13
CA PRO A 135 20.21 24.58 3.12
C PRO A 135 20.21 23.99 1.70
N ARG A 136 20.23 22.66 1.57
CA ARG A 136 20.17 21.97 0.26
C ARG A 136 18.78 21.95 -0.36
N LEU A 137 17.72 22.25 0.41
CA LEU A 137 16.37 22.30 -0.11
C LEU A 137 16.08 23.71 -0.66
N ASP A 138 15.94 23.79 -1.98
CA ASP A 138 15.60 25.03 -2.69
C ASP A 138 14.23 25.57 -2.24
N LYS A 139 14.23 26.77 -1.66
CA LYS A 139 13.03 27.41 -1.09
C LYS A 139 12.04 27.87 -2.15
N GLN A 140 12.51 28.21 -3.36
CA GLN A 140 11.62 28.57 -4.46
C GLN A 140 10.85 27.33 -4.94
N ARG A 141 11.54 26.20 -5.07
CA ARG A 141 10.91 24.91 -5.42
C ARG A 141 9.97 24.42 -4.34
N LEU A 142 10.33 24.58 -3.06
CA LEU A 142 9.45 24.28 -1.93
C LEU A 142 8.15 25.11 -2.00
N GLY A 143 8.25 26.42 -2.28
CA GLY A 143 7.08 27.28 -2.50
C GLY A 143 6.20 26.81 -3.66
N GLN A 144 6.81 26.45 -4.79
CA GLN A 144 6.09 25.89 -5.95
C GLN A 144 5.41 24.56 -5.63
N LEU A 145 6.03 23.73 -4.78
CA LEU A 145 5.45 22.47 -4.33
C LEU A 145 4.23 22.71 -3.41
N ILE A 146 4.28 23.72 -2.54
CA ILE A 146 3.12 24.14 -1.74
C ILE A 146 1.99 24.63 -2.65
N ASP A 147 2.30 25.42 -3.68
CA ASP A 147 1.29 25.84 -4.67
C ASP A 147 0.68 24.62 -5.39
N LEU A 148 1.51 23.67 -5.84
CA LEU A 148 1.06 22.43 -6.47
C LEU A 148 0.13 21.60 -5.57
N VAL A 149 0.53 21.40 -4.31
CA VAL A 149 -0.27 20.64 -3.33
C VAL A 149 -1.56 21.38 -2.96
N SER A 150 -1.55 22.71 -3.03
CA SER A 150 -2.75 23.53 -2.78
C SER A 150 -3.87 23.31 -3.81
N ASP A 151 -3.51 22.94 -5.04
CA ASP A 151 -4.48 22.68 -6.10
C ASP A 151 -5.12 21.28 -5.98
N ILE A 152 -4.62 20.45 -5.07
CA ILE A 152 -5.20 19.15 -4.73
C ILE A 152 -6.46 19.38 -3.89
N GLY A 153 -7.62 18.98 -4.43
CA GLY A 153 -8.90 19.03 -3.72
C GLY A 153 -9.86 20.18 -4.12
N LEU A 154 -9.55 20.98 -5.16
CA LEU A 154 -10.46 22.01 -5.67
C LEU A 154 -11.66 21.47 -6.49
N GLY A 155 -11.81 20.14 -6.61
CA GLY A 155 -12.89 19.48 -7.35
C GLY A 155 -13.96 18.87 -6.44
N ASP A 156 -15.10 19.55 -6.33
CA ASP A 156 -16.39 19.13 -5.76
C ASP A 156 -16.54 18.96 -4.24
N LYS A 157 -17.29 19.93 -3.68
CA LYS A 157 -17.82 20.00 -2.31
C LYS A 157 -18.89 18.94 -2.05
N ALA A 158 -18.47 17.78 -1.57
CA ALA A 158 -19.19 16.88 -0.65
C ALA A 158 -18.38 15.58 -0.57
N ASN A 159 -17.68 15.34 0.54
CA ASN A 159 -16.99 14.08 0.88
C ASN A 159 -15.84 13.58 -0.02
N ARG A 160 -15.44 14.26 -1.10
CA ARG A 160 -14.38 13.75 -2.01
C ARG A 160 -12.95 14.18 -1.70
N SER A 161 -12.71 15.28 -0.98
CA SER A 161 -11.34 15.81 -0.78
C SER A 161 -10.45 14.88 0.05
N LYS A 162 -10.99 14.31 1.14
CA LYS A 162 -10.27 13.37 2.03
C LYS A 162 -9.85 12.09 1.30
N ASP A 163 -10.75 11.51 0.51
CA ASP A 163 -10.48 10.33 -0.31
C ASP A 163 -9.49 10.64 -1.45
N ILE A 164 -9.57 11.82 -2.08
CA ILE A 164 -8.59 12.24 -3.10
C ILE A 164 -7.19 12.34 -2.52
N LEU A 165 -7.00 13.02 -1.39
CA LEU A 165 -5.68 13.16 -0.77
C LEU A 165 -5.11 11.82 -0.30
N GLY A 166 -5.95 10.94 0.25
CA GLY A 166 -5.56 9.57 0.59
C GLY A 166 -5.07 8.76 -0.61
N ARG A 167 -5.76 8.87 -1.75
CA ARG A 167 -5.35 8.23 -3.02
C ARG A 167 -4.06 8.82 -3.57
N VAL A 168 -3.91 10.14 -3.55
CA VAL A 168 -2.67 10.82 -3.97
C VAL A 168 -1.51 10.37 -3.09
N TYR A 169 -1.69 10.31 -1.77
CA TYR A 169 -0.67 9.84 -0.84
C TYR A 169 -0.25 8.40 -1.16
N GLU A 170 -1.20 7.49 -1.37
CA GLU A 170 -0.95 6.09 -1.74
C GLU A 170 -0.21 5.97 -3.09
N TYR A 171 -0.61 6.79 -4.07
CA TYR A 171 0.05 6.83 -5.37
C TYR A 171 1.51 7.28 -5.26
N PHE A 172 1.77 8.38 -4.55
CA PHE A 172 3.13 8.90 -4.35
C PHE A 172 3.99 7.88 -3.60
N LEU A 173 3.45 7.25 -2.55
CA LEU A 173 4.13 6.19 -1.82
C LEU A 173 4.53 5.02 -2.74
N SER A 174 3.62 4.59 -3.62
CA SER A 174 3.89 3.55 -4.63
C SER A 174 4.96 3.98 -5.66
N GLN A 175 4.94 5.23 -6.12
CA GLN A 175 5.92 5.74 -7.06
C GLN A 175 7.32 5.85 -6.42
N PHE A 176 7.42 6.35 -5.19
CA PHE A 176 8.69 6.40 -4.46
C PHE A 176 9.25 5.01 -4.19
N ALA A 177 8.41 4.05 -3.80
CA ALA A 177 8.86 2.66 -3.63
C ALA A 177 9.40 2.06 -4.94
N SER A 178 8.75 2.35 -6.07
CA SER A 178 9.20 1.91 -7.39
C SER A 178 10.52 2.57 -7.81
N ALA A 179 10.69 3.87 -7.53
CA ALA A 179 11.86 4.65 -7.89
C ALA A 179 13.11 4.29 -7.07
N GLU A 180 12.95 3.92 -5.79
CA GLU A 180 14.07 3.52 -4.93
C GLU A 180 14.69 2.17 -5.33
N GLY A 181 14.05 1.40 -6.21
CA GLY A 181 14.56 0.10 -6.67
C GLY A 181 14.70 -0.96 -5.56
N LYS A 182 14.29 -0.64 -4.33
CA LYS A 182 14.26 -1.55 -3.19
C LYS A 182 13.08 -2.49 -3.35
N LYS A 183 13.30 -3.60 -4.06
CA LYS A 183 12.35 -4.70 -4.26
C LYS A 183 12.05 -5.51 -2.98
N GLY A 184 12.47 -5.04 -1.81
CA GLY A 184 12.24 -5.72 -0.53
C GLY A 184 10.83 -5.47 -0.01
N GLY A 185 10.10 -6.54 0.32
CA GLY A 185 8.71 -6.52 0.81
C GLY A 185 8.47 -5.63 2.04
N GLN A 186 9.53 -5.27 2.78
CA GLN A 186 9.51 -4.38 3.94
C GLN A 186 8.95 -2.97 3.65
N PHE A 187 9.09 -2.41 2.44
CA PHE A 187 8.73 -1.00 2.21
C PHE A 187 7.31 -0.81 1.67
N TYR A 188 6.94 -1.58 0.66
CA TYR A 188 5.67 -1.46 -0.03
C TYR A 188 5.28 -2.80 -0.67
N THR A 189 4.05 -3.24 -0.39
CA THR A 189 3.46 -4.41 -1.04
C THR A 189 2.52 -3.95 -2.14
N PRO A 190 2.63 -4.46 -3.38
CA PRO A 190 1.72 -4.10 -4.46
C PRO A 190 0.25 -4.32 -4.07
N ARG A 191 -0.60 -3.36 -4.42
CA ARG A 191 -2.03 -3.35 -4.06
C ARG A 191 -2.78 -4.64 -4.42
N CYS A 192 -2.43 -5.28 -5.54
CA CYS A 192 -3.05 -6.54 -5.95
C CYS A 192 -2.79 -7.68 -4.97
N VAL A 193 -1.55 -7.80 -4.45
CA VAL A 193 -1.17 -8.83 -3.48
C VAL A 193 -1.83 -8.55 -2.13
N VAL A 194 -1.80 -7.29 -1.69
CA VAL A 194 -2.45 -6.85 -0.45
C VAL A 194 -3.95 -7.16 -0.49
N ARG A 195 -4.63 -6.78 -1.58
CA ARG A 195 -6.06 -7.06 -1.76
C ARG A 195 -6.34 -8.55 -1.73
N LEU A 196 -5.57 -9.37 -2.45
CA LEU A 196 -5.75 -10.80 -2.46
C LEU A 196 -5.70 -11.39 -1.03
N LEU A 197 -4.66 -11.06 -0.26
CA LEU A 197 -4.51 -11.56 1.11
C LEU A 197 -5.67 -11.13 2.01
N VAL A 198 -6.05 -9.84 1.96
CA VAL A 198 -7.16 -9.32 2.77
C VAL A 198 -8.50 -9.99 2.42
N GLU A 199 -8.81 -10.13 1.14
CA GLU A 199 -10.07 -10.75 0.70
C GLU A 199 -10.12 -12.24 1.11
N MET A 200 -8.99 -12.96 1.00
CA MET A 200 -8.89 -14.35 1.44
C MET A 200 -9.07 -14.52 2.95
N LEU A 201 -8.49 -13.62 3.76
CA LEU A 201 -8.60 -13.67 5.22
C LEU A 201 -9.95 -13.15 5.71
N SER A 202 -10.59 -12.25 4.95
CA SER A 202 -11.90 -11.66 5.26
C SER A 202 -11.99 -11.10 6.70
N PRO A 203 -11.15 -10.11 7.08
CA PRO A 203 -11.09 -9.60 8.44
C PRO A 203 -12.28 -8.69 8.76
N TYR A 204 -13.46 -9.26 9.01
CA TYR A 204 -14.67 -8.48 9.33
C TYR A 204 -14.61 -7.79 10.70
N LYS A 205 -14.07 -8.47 11.72
CA LYS A 205 -13.99 -8.00 13.11
C LYS A 205 -12.83 -8.65 13.84
N GLY A 206 -12.27 -7.97 14.82
CA GLY A 206 -11.21 -8.51 15.69
C GLY A 206 -9.86 -7.85 15.47
N ARG A 207 -8.79 -8.48 15.93
CA ARG A 207 -7.44 -7.89 15.93
C ARG A 207 -6.69 -8.28 14.66
N VAL A 208 -6.28 -7.26 13.90
CA VAL A 208 -5.44 -7.42 12.72
C VAL A 208 -4.02 -7.00 13.08
N TYR A 209 -3.05 -7.88 12.84
CA TYR A 209 -1.64 -7.66 13.18
C TYR A 209 -0.74 -7.82 11.96
N ASP A 210 0.16 -6.85 11.76
CA ASP A 210 1.28 -6.95 10.81
C ASP A 210 2.60 -6.60 11.52
N PRO A 211 3.44 -7.60 11.85
CA PRO A 211 4.68 -7.40 12.60
C PRO A 211 5.81 -6.80 11.75
N CYS A 212 5.59 -6.55 10.46
CA CYS A 212 6.55 -5.93 9.55
C CYS A 212 5.78 -5.04 8.56
N CYS A 213 5.00 -4.11 9.12
CA CYS A 213 3.89 -3.46 8.43
C CYS A 213 4.30 -2.53 7.29
N GLY A 214 5.60 -2.22 7.16
CA GLY A 214 6.09 -1.29 6.19
C GLY A 214 5.34 0.02 6.31
N SER A 215 4.81 0.52 5.20
CA SER A 215 4.02 1.75 5.14
C SER A 215 2.55 1.61 5.55
N GLY A 216 2.14 0.47 6.12
CA GLY A 216 0.78 0.23 6.65
C GLY A 216 -0.27 -0.10 5.58
N GLY A 217 0.15 -0.51 4.38
CA GLY A 217 -0.76 -0.79 3.26
C GLY A 217 -1.76 -1.92 3.53
N MET A 218 -1.37 -2.95 4.30
CA MET A 218 -2.25 -4.07 4.69
C MET A 218 -3.43 -3.59 5.54
N PHE A 219 -3.19 -2.68 6.49
CA PHE A 219 -4.23 -2.12 7.35
C PHE A 219 -5.22 -1.26 6.57
N VAL A 220 -4.71 -0.40 5.69
CA VAL A 220 -5.54 0.42 4.80
C VAL A 220 -6.48 -0.44 3.96
N GLN A 221 -5.99 -1.54 3.41
CA GLN A 221 -6.83 -2.43 2.62
C GLN A 221 -7.81 -3.23 3.48
N SER A 222 -7.43 -3.59 4.72
CA SER A 222 -8.31 -4.28 5.67
C SER A 222 -9.51 -3.42 6.04
N GLU A 223 -9.30 -2.14 6.34
CA GLU A 223 -10.40 -1.19 6.61
C GLU A 223 -11.28 -0.97 5.37
N LYS A 224 -10.68 -0.80 4.19
CA LYS A 224 -11.44 -0.72 2.92
C LYS A 224 -12.27 -1.99 2.67
N PHE A 225 -11.78 -3.16 3.06
CA PHE A 225 -12.54 -4.42 2.95
C PHE A 225 -13.75 -4.39 3.89
N VAL A 226 -13.56 -4.02 5.15
CA VAL A 226 -14.63 -3.91 6.15
C VAL A 226 -15.74 -2.96 5.66
N GLU A 227 -15.37 -1.76 5.20
CA GLU A 227 -16.31 -0.78 4.66
C GLU A 227 -17.06 -1.32 3.42
N ALA A 228 -16.34 -1.93 2.48
CA ALA A 228 -16.93 -2.48 1.25
C ALA A 228 -17.95 -3.61 1.52
N HIS A 229 -17.85 -4.26 2.67
CA HIS A 229 -18.75 -5.33 3.08
C HIS A 229 -19.75 -4.90 4.19
N GLY A 230 -19.96 -3.59 4.35
CA GLY A 230 -21.00 -3.03 5.22
C GLY A 230 -20.62 -2.92 6.71
N GLY A 231 -19.35 -3.14 7.05
CA GLY A 231 -18.80 -2.81 8.36
C GLY A 231 -18.45 -1.33 8.48
N ARG A 232 -17.85 -0.95 9.61
CA ARG A 232 -17.42 0.42 9.91
C ARG A 232 -15.95 0.45 10.33
N ILE A 233 -15.29 1.58 10.08
CA ILE A 233 -13.95 1.83 10.62
C ILE A 233 -13.94 1.61 12.13
N GLY A 234 -12.96 0.83 12.61
CA GLY A 234 -12.84 0.44 14.02
C GLY A 234 -13.55 -0.86 14.40
N ASP A 235 -14.27 -1.52 13.48
CA ASP A 235 -14.74 -2.91 13.69
C ASP A 235 -13.55 -3.89 13.81
N ILE A 236 -12.40 -3.52 13.23
CA ILE A 236 -11.10 -4.17 13.44
C ILE A 236 -10.19 -3.29 14.29
N SER A 237 -9.36 -3.92 15.12
CA SER A 237 -8.31 -3.25 15.89
C SER A 237 -6.96 -3.50 15.24
N ILE A 238 -6.28 -2.43 14.83
CA ILE A 238 -5.03 -2.49 14.09
C ILE A 238 -3.83 -2.49 15.06
N TYR A 239 -2.95 -3.48 14.89
CA TYR A 239 -1.66 -3.57 15.57
C TYR A 239 -0.56 -3.78 14.54
N GLY A 240 0.57 -3.14 14.73
CA GLY A 240 1.69 -3.34 13.83
C GLY A 240 3.04 -3.00 14.42
N GLN A 241 4.08 -3.37 13.68
CA GLN A 241 5.45 -3.03 14.03
C GLN A 241 6.28 -2.85 12.75
N GLU A 242 7.22 -1.90 12.81
CA GLU A 242 8.15 -1.61 11.74
C GLU A 242 9.51 -1.24 12.34
N SER A 243 10.58 -1.83 11.83
CA SER A 243 11.93 -1.65 12.37
C SER A 243 12.61 -0.40 11.80
N ASN A 244 12.25 0.02 10.58
CA ASN A 244 12.80 1.21 9.97
C ASN A 244 12.05 2.46 10.47
N HIS A 245 12.75 3.34 11.19
CA HIS A 245 12.20 4.61 11.71
C HIS A 245 11.43 5.41 10.65
N THR A 246 12.01 5.54 9.47
CA THR A 246 11.43 6.32 8.39
C THR A 246 10.15 5.69 7.85
N THR A 247 10.15 4.37 7.65
CA THR A 247 8.97 3.63 7.18
C THR A 247 7.86 3.62 8.22
N TRP A 248 8.20 3.48 9.51
CA TRP A 248 7.24 3.55 10.61
C TRP A 248 6.49 4.89 10.66
N ARG A 249 7.20 6.00 10.42
CA ARG A 249 6.58 7.33 10.32
C ARG A 249 5.64 7.44 9.14
N LEU A 250 5.99 6.85 8.00
CA LEU A 250 5.10 6.78 6.84
C LEU A 250 3.83 5.99 7.16
N ALA A 251 3.94 4.85 7.85
CA ALA A 251 2.78 4.08 8.28
C ALA A 251 1.84 4.88 9.18
N LYS A 252 2.38 5.56 10.20
CA LYS A 252 1.60 6.43 11.09
C LYS A 252 0.85 7.53 10.32
N MET A 253 1.54 8.22 9.41
CA MET A 253 0.89 9.24 8.56
C MET A 253 -0.17 8.62 7.63
N ASN A 254 0.09 7.44 7.08
CA ASN A 254 -0.79 6.76 6.14
C ASN A 254 -2.12 6.32 6.79
N LEU A 255 -2.06 5.83 8.03
CA LEU A 255 -3.23 5.50 8.86
C LEU A 255 -4.00 6.75 9.25
N ALA A 256 -3.29 7.78 9.72
CA ALA A 256 -3.88 9.06 10.14
C ALA A 256 -4.64 9.77 9.01
N ILE A 257 -4.14 9.76 7.76
CA ILE A 257 -4.85 10.30 6.58
C ILE A 257 -6.18 9.59 6.29
N ARG A 258 -6.37 8.38 6.82
CA ARG A 258 -7.60 7.60 6.61
C ARG A 258 -8.46 7.50 7.86
N GLY A 259 -8.10 8.22 8.93
CA GLY A 259 -8.80 8.14 10.21
C GLY A 259 -8.75 6.74 10.83
N ILE A 260 -7.74 5.94 10.47
CA ILE A 260 -7.56 4.59 11.03
C ILE A 260 -6.71 4.73 12.29
N ASP A 261 -7.28 4.34 13.43
CA ASP A 261 -6.50 4.24 14.67
C ASP A 261 -5.74 2.91 14.71
N GLY A 262 -4.47 2.97 15.09
CA GLY A 262 -3.59 1.81 15.00
C GLY A 262 -2.44 1.87 15.98
N ASN A 263 -2.24 0.77 16.71
CA ASN A 263 -1.13 0.64 17.64
C ASN A 263 0.11 0.08 16.93
N LEU A 264 0.93 0.99 16.39
CA LEU A 264 2.21 0.65 15.76
C LEU A 264 3.40 0.63 16.76
N GLY A 265 3.11 0.56 18.06
CA GLY A 265 4.10 0.74 19.12
C GLY A 265 4.46 2.21 19.37
N GLN A 266 5.18 2.45 20.48
CA GLN A 266 5.62 3.80 20.87
C GLN A 266 6.79 4.31 20.02
N GLU A 267 7.53 3.39 19.39
CA GLU A 267 8.69 3.65 18.56
C GLU A 267 8.83 2.58 17.47
N HIS A 268 9.78 2.78 16.56
CA HIS A 268 10.21 1.75 15.62
C HIS A 268 11.11 0.75 16.34
N ALA A 269 10.94 -0.54 16.07
CA ALA A 269 11.75 -1.59 16.71
C ALA A 269 11.78 -2.86 15.86
N ASP A 270 12.85 -3.64 16.02
CA ASP A 270 12.96 -4.96 15.41
C ASP A 270 12.02 -5.97 16.08
N SER A 271 11.17 -6.64 15.30
CA SER A 271 10.12 -7.55 15.79
C SER A 271 10.66 -8.82 16.44
N PHE A 272 11.91 -9.19 16.14
CA PHE A 272 12.57 -10.33 16.78
C PHE A 272 13.21 -9.92 18.10
N HIS A 273 14.06 -8.91 18.10
CA HIS A 273 14.84 -8.52 19.28
C HIS A 273 14.07 -7.64 20.26
N ARG A 274 13.01 -6.97 19.80
CA ARG A 274 12.17 -6.10 20.61
C ARG A 274 10.74 -6.08 20.10
N ASP A 275 10.03 -7.16 20.40
CA ASP A 275 8.60 -7.26 20.17
C ASP A 275 7.84 -6.22 21.02
N LEU A 276 7.16 -5.29 20.34
CA LEU A 276 6.38 -4.23 20.98
C LEU A 276 4.99 -4.71 21.40
N HIS A 277 4.60 -5.91 21.01
CA HIS A 277 3.29 -6.52 21.27
C HIS A 277 3.42 -7.95 21.85
N PRO A 278 4.23 -8.19 22.90
CA PRO A 278 4.64 -9.54 23.33
C PRO A 278 3.51 -10.47 23.77
N ASP A 279 2.40 -9.87 24.21
CA ASP A 279 1.21 -10.57 24.71
C ASP A 279 0.04 -10.53 23.72
N LEU A 280 0.20 -9.86 22.58
CA LEU A 280 -0.84 -9.79 21.56
C LEU A 280 -1.08 -11.18 20.95
N LYS A 281 -2.35 -11.60 20.96
CA LYS A 281 -2.86 -12.69 20.13
C LYS A 281 -3.84 -12.09 19.14
N ALA A 282 -3.53 -12.09 17.86
CA ALA A 282 -4.33 -11.52 16.80
C ALA A 282 -5.25 -12.57 16.17
N ASP A 283 -6.41 -12.12 15.71
CA ASP A 283 -7.37 -12.96 14.99
C ASP A 283 -6.97 -13.08 13.51
N PHE A 284 -6.30 -12.06 12.99
CA PHE A 284 -5.72 -12.05 11.65
C PHE A 284 -4.29 -11.54 11.68
N VAL A 285 -3.37 -12.27 11.05
CA VAL A 285 -2.01 -11.80 10.77
C VAL A 285 -1.87 -11.62 9.26
N LEU A 286 -1.56 -10.40 8.82
CA LEU A 286 -1.27 -10.07 7.43
C LEU A 286 0.17 -9.61 7.35
N ALA A 287 1.01 -10.18 6.49
CA ALA A 287 2.42 -9.80 6.45
C ALA A 287 3.09 -9.98 5.08
N ASN A 288 4.05 -9.10 4.77
CA ASN A 288 5.00 -9.29 3.67
C ASN A 288 6.42 -9.05 4.20
N PRO A 289 6.99 -10.02 4.94
CA PRO A 289 8.27 -9.84 5.58
C PRO A 289 9.42 -9.68 4.58
N PRO A 290 10.57 -9.15 5.03
CA PRO A 290 11.82 -9.27 4.29
C PRO A 290 12.14 -10.72 3.94
N PHE A 291 12.42 -10.97 2.66
CA PHE A 291 12.77 -12.31 2.20
C PHE A 291 14.24 -12.61 2.40
N ASN A 292 14.54 -13.81 2.90
CA ASN A 292 15.90 -14.35 3.02
C ASN A 292 16.86 -13.44 3.79
N ASP A 293 16.35 -12.75 4.82
CA ASP A 293 17.19 -11.90 5.66
C ASP A 293 18.19 -12.76 6.42
N SER A 294 19.48 -12.53 6.18
CA SER A 294 20.58 -13.25 6.82
C SER A 294 21.20 -12.50 8.00
N ASP A 295 20.84 -11.23 8.22
CA ASP A 295 21.38 -10.38 9.29
C ASP A 295 20.34 -10.04 10.36
N TRP A 296 19.32 -10.90 10.50
CA TRP A 296 18.26 -10.75 11.50
C TRP A 296 18.71 -11.10 12.93
N GLY A 297 19.98 -11.47 13.13
CA GLY A 297 20.57 -11.71 14.45
C GLY A 297 20.11 -12.99 15.16
N GLY A 298 19.69 -14.01 14.42
CA GLY A 298 19.13 -15.27 14.95
C GLY A 298 20.03 -16.03 15.94
N GLU A 299 21.35 -15.86 15.86
CA GLU A 299 22.31 -16.47 16.80
C GLU A 299 22.04 -16.10 18.28
N ARG A 300 21.44 -14.94 18.52
CA ARG A 300 21.10 -14.45 19.87
C ARG A 300 19.74 -14.95 20.37
N LEU A 301 18.98 -15.64 19.53
CA LEU A 301 17.60 -16.01 19.80
C LEU A 301 17.40 -17.53 19.89
N LYS A 302 18.45 -18.33 20.13
CA LYS A 302 18.35 -19.81 20.09
C LYS A 302 17.30 -20.39 21.04
N ASP A 303 17.10 -19.76 22.20
CA ASP A 303 16.17 -20.20 23.25
C ASP A 303 14.84 -19.42 23.26
N ASP A 304 14.52 -18.73 22.16
CA ASP A 304 13.29 -17.93 22.09
C ASP A 304 12.03 -18.81 22.13
N LYS A 305 11.05 -18.40 22.94
CA LYS A 305 9.75 -19.06 23.11
C LYS A 305 8.95 -19.22 21.81
N ARG A 306 9.26 -18.44 20.77
CA ARG A 306 8.61 -18.51 19.46
C ARG A 306 9.02 -19.76 18.67
N TRP A 307 10.19 -20.34 18.92
CA TRP A 307 10.76 -21.44 18.12
C TRP A 307 10.21 -22.83 18.47
N LYS A 308 8.89 -22.93 18.59
CA LYS A 308 8.19 -24.14 19.04
C LYS A 308 8.30 -25.32 18.05
N TYR A 309 8.57 -25.02 16.78
CA TYR A 309 8.65 -25.99 15.69
C TYR A 309 10.09 -26.25 15.24
N GLY A 310 11.07 -25.66 15.93
CA GLY A 310 12.49 -25.77 15.64
C GLY A 310 13.15 -24.40 15.50
N ILE A 311 14.45 -24.35 15.79
CA ILE A 311 15.23 -23.11 15.77
C ILE A 311 15.43 -22.66 14.32
N PRO A 312 14.97 -21.45 13.92
CA PRO A 312 15.21 -20.93 12.57
C PRO A 312 16.71 -20.76 12.30
N PRO A 313 17.15 -20.96 11.04
CA PRO A 313 18.54 -20.74 10.68
C PRO A 313 18.93 -19.26 10.82
N ALA A 314 20.06 -18.98 11.46
CA ALA A 314 20.54 -17.61 11.64
C ALA A 314 20.79 -16.87 10.31
N GLY A 315 21.08 -17.60 9.24
CA GLY A 315 21.25 -17.04 7.90
C GLY A 315 19.96 -16.85 7.09
N ASN A 316 18.78 -17.18 7.61
CA ASN A 316 17.51 -16.94 6.93
C ASN A 316 16.32 -16.77 7.90
N ALA A 317 15.76 -15.56 7.95
CA ALA A 317 14.63 -15.21 8.80
C ALA A 317 13.26 -15.75 8.35
N ASN A 318 13.12 -16.39 7.19
CA ASN A 318 11.81 -16.77 6.65
C ASN A 318 10.96 -17.58 7.65
N PHE A 319 11.51 -18.66 8.22
CA PHE A 319 10.81 -19.47 9.21
C PHE A 319 10.83 -18.87 10.63
N ALA A 320 11.67 -17.85 10.88
CA ALA A 320 11.55 -17.03 12.07
C ALA A 320 10.27 -16.18 12.00
N TRP A 321 9.98 -15.58 10.84
CA TRP A 321 8.73 -14.84 10.62
C TRP A 321 7.50 -15.75 10.73
N VAL A 322 7.49 -16.91 10.09
CA VAL A 322 6.36 -17.85 10.18
C VAL A 322 6.05 -18.23 11.62
N GLN A 323 7.08 -18.58 12.40
CA GLN A 323 6.91 -18.92 13.81
C GLN A 323 6.51 -17.71 14.67
N HIS A 324 6.97 -16.49 14.34
CA HIS A 324 6.50 -15.25 14.95
C HIS A 324 5.00 -15.04 14.71
N PHE A 325 4.52 -15.25 13.48
CA PHE A 325 3.10 -15.16 13.15
C PHE A 325 2.28 -16.16 13.97
N ILE A 326 2.69 -17.43 13.97
CA ILE A 326 2.01 -18.50 14.73
C ILE A 326 1.98 -18.15 16.22
N TYR A 327 3.09 -17.66 16.77
CA TYR A 327 3.15 -17.27 18.18
C TYR A 327 2.13 -16.16 18.49
N HIS A 328 1.91 -15.21 17.60
CA HIS A 328 0.94 -14.12 17.78
C HIS A 328 -0.48 -14.44 17.30
N LEU A 329 -0.80 -15.64 16.83
CA LEU A 329 -2.19 -15.98 16.50
C LEU A 329 -3.00 -16.39 17.73
N THR A 330 -4.29 -16.07 17.73
CA THR A 330 -5.25 -16.78 18.58
C THR A 330 -5.39 -18.24 18.13
N PRO A 331 -5.95 -19.14 18.98
CA PRO A 331 -6.15 -20.54 18.58
C PRO A 331 -7.01 -20.73 17.32
N THR A 332 -7.86 -19.76 16.97
CA THR A 332 -8.72 -19.78 15.79
C THR A 332 -8.33 -18.72 14.75
N GLY A 333 -7.18 -18.05 14.95
CA GLY A 333 -6.73 -16.97 14.09
C GLY A 333 -6.17 -17.47 12.77
N LEU A 334 -6.18 -16.60 11.76
CA LEU A 334 -5.66 -16.90 10.43
C LEU A 334 -4.48 -16.00 10.09
N ALA A 335 -3.43 -16.56 9.49
CA ALA A 335 -2.31 -15.80 8.94
C ALA A 335 -2.28 -15.89 7.42
N GLY A 336 -2.17 -14.74 6.76
CA GLY A 336 -1.94 -14.59 5.33
C GLY A 336 -0.67 -13.81 5.09
N PHE A 337 0.32 -14.43 4.47
CA PHE A 337 1.63 -13.80 4.26
C PHE A 337 2.29 -14.20 2.96
N VAL A 338 3.25 -13.37 2.51
CA VAL A 338 4.06 -13.62 1.31
C VAL A 338 5.45 -14.09 1.72
N LEU A 339 5.98 -15.13 1.06
CA LEU A 339 7.35 -15.60 1.24
C LEU A 339 7.99 -15.96 -0.11
N ALA A 340 9.31 -16.09 -0.12
CA ALA A 340 10.06 -16.57 -1.28
C ALA A 340 9.73 -18.05 -1.59
N ASN A 341 9.68 -18.42 -2.88
CA ASN A 341 9.34 -19.78 -3.33
C ASN A 341 10.17 -20.88 -2.67
N GLY A 342 11.44 -20.61 -2.34
CA GLY A 342 12.33 -21.58 -1.66
C GLY A 342 11.78 -22.07 -0.32
N SER A 343 10.96 -21.28 0.38
CA SER A 343 10.35 -21.67 1.66
C SER A 343 9.50 -22.95 1.58
N MET A 344 8.94 -23.25 0.40
CA MET A 344 8.06 -24.41 0.20
C MET A 344 8.82 -25.74 0.11
N SER A 345 10.07 -25.74 -0.36
CA SER A 345 10.80 -26.98 -0.72
C SER A 345 12.23 -27.05 -0.21
N SER A 346 12.79 -25.96 0.31
CA SER A 346 14.13 -25.94 0.87
C SER A 346 14.25 -26.93 2.03
N ASN A 347 15.27 -27.78 1.95
CA ASN A 347 15.75 -28.63 3.05
C ASN A 347 17.06 -28.09 3.64
N GLN A 348 17.47 -26.89 3.24
CA GLN A 348 18.71 -26.28 3.74
C GLN A 348 18.50 -25.80 5.17
N SER A 349 19.56 -25.91 5.97
CA SER A 349 19.66 -25.27 7.30
C SER A 349 18.50 -25.57 8.26
N GLY A 350 17.90 -26.76 8.18
CA GLY A 350 16.83 -27.20 9.08
C GLY A 350 15.42 -26.73 8.74
N GLU A 351 15.22 -25.94 7.67
CA GLU A 351 13.89 -25.44 7.26
C GLU A 351 12.90 -26.57 6.97
N GLY A 352 13.38 -27.72 6.47
CA GLY A 352 12.56 -28.89 6.19
C GLY A 352 11.91 -29.49 7.44
N GLU A 353 12.66 -29.56 8.55
CA GLU A 353 12.14 -30.07 9.82
C GLU A 353 11.14 -29.08 10.45
N ILE A 354 11.42 -27.78 10.39
CA ILE A 354 10.48 -26.75 10.88
C ILE A 354 9.16 -26.84 10.11
N ARG A 355 9.23 -26.91 8.78
CA ARG A 355 8.05 -27.05 7.92
C ARG A 355 7.27 -28.33 8.21
N LYS A 356 7.98 -29.46 8.37
CA LYS A 356 7.37 -30.73 8.76
C LYS A 356 6.63 -30.60 10.10
N ASN A 357 7.27 -30.04 11.13
CA ASN A 357 6.67 -29.88 12.46
C ASN A 357 5.44 -28.96 12.44
N ILE A 358 5.45 -27.90 11.63
CA ILE A 358 4.29 -27.01 11.44
C ILE A 358 3.13 -27.76 10.75
N ILE A 359 3.43 -28.59 9.74
CA ILE A 359 2.43 -29.42 9.05
C ILE A 359 1.84 -30.49 9.97
N GLU A 360 2.68 -31.19 10.74
CA GLU A 360 2.24 -32.21 11.69
C GLU A 360 1.41 -31.64 12.84
N ALA A 361 1.58 -30.35 13.13
CA ALA A 361 0.74 -29.60 14.07
C ALA A 361 -0.58 -29.09 13.45
N ASP A 362 -0.87 -29.42 12.20
CA ASP A 362 -2.09 -29.08 11.45
C ASP A 362 -2.36 -27.56 11.37
N LEU A 363 -1.29 -26.77 11.26
CA LEU A 363 -1.36 -25.30 11.23
C LEU A 363 -1.41 -24.69 9.83
N LEU A 364 -1.42 -25.51 8.79
CA LEU A 364 -1.62 -25.05 7.43
C LEU A 364 -3.05 -25.35 7.02
N LEU A 365 -3.77 -24.31 6.57
CA LEU A 365 -4.99 -24.52 5.82
C LEU A 365 -4.63 -25.27 4.53
N LYS A 366 -4.84 -26.57 4.55
CA LYS A 366 -4.96 -27.36 3.34
C LYS A 366 -6.30 -26.98 2.75
N GLY A 367 -6.35 -26.61 1.48
CA GLY A 367 -7.64 -26.69 0.80
C GLY A 367 -8.08 -28.16 0.91
N GLU A 368 -9.20 -28.43 1.56
CA GLU A 368 -9.77 -29.78 1.59
C GLU A 368 -10.90 -29.89 0.58
N GLY A 369 -11.06 -31.10 0.02
CA GLY A 369 -12.07 -31.43 -0.98
C GLY A 369 -11.75 -30.91 -2.38
N ASN A 370 -12.76 -30.98 -3.27
CA ASN A 370 -12.69 -30.63 -4.70
C ASN A 370 -12.12 -29.22 -4.99
N ALA A 371 -11.98 -28.35 -3.99
CA ALA A 371 -11.44 -27.00 -4.12
C ALA A 371 -9.91 -26.98 -4.22
N ALA A 372 -9.17 -27.88 -3.55
CA ALA A 372 -7.72 -27.98 -3.68
C ALA A 372 -7.26 -28.74 -4.92
N ASP A 373 -8.08 -29.67 -5.43
CA ASP A 373 -7.84 -30.33 -6.71
C ASP A 373 -7.79 -29.34 -7.89
N ASN A 374 -8.29 -28.12 -7.67
CA ASN A 374 -8.27 -27.02 -8.65
C ASN A 374 -7.04 -26.12 -8.50
N ILE A 375 -6.15 -26.40 -7.54
CA ILE A 375 -4.89 -25.69 -7.36
C ILE A 375 -3.79 -26.56 -7.97
N VAL A 376 -3.49 -26.30 -9.23
CA VAL A 376 -2.41 -26.93 -9.98
C VAL A 376 -1.31 -25.91 -10.25
N GLY A 377 -0.07 -26.32 -9.99
CA GLY A 377 1.10 -25.46 -10.17
C GLY A 377 2.24 -26.28 -10.78
N GLY A 378 3.03 -25.65 -11.64
CA GLY A 378 4.14 -26.29 -12.33
C GLY A 378 4.31 -25.73 -13.75
N PRO A 379 5.53 -25.80 -14.33
CA PRO A 379 5.80 -25.38 -15.71
C PRO A 379 5.06 -26.19 -16.78
N GLU A 380 4.26 -27.17 -16.39
CA GLU A 380 3.41 -28.02 -17.21
C GLU A 380 1.92 -27.64 -17.15
N HIS A 381 1.45 -26.86 -16.17
CA HIS A 381 0.01 -26.56 -15.96
C HIS A 381 -0.36 -25.11 -16.34
N TRP A 382 -0.02 -24.70 -17.56
CA TRP A 382 -0.22 -23.33 -18.06
C TRP A 382 -1.64 -23.08 -18.58
N THR A 383 -2.31 -22.04 -18.10
CA THR A 383 -3.71 -21.71 -18.49
C THR A 383 -3.96 -21.49 -19.98
N LEU A 384 -2.92 -21.24 -20.80
CA LEU A 384 -3.05 -20.98 -22.23
C LEU A 384 -2.50 -22.10 -23.12
N SER A 385 -1.38 -22.72 -22.74
CA SER A 385 -0.70 -23.73 -23.55
C SER A 385 -0.95 -25.17 -23.09
N ASN A 386 -1.39 -25.37 -21.85
CA ASN A 386 -1.78 -26.66 -21.31
C ASN A 386 -2.77 -26.46 -20.14
N ASP A 387 -3.97 -26.01 -20.50
CA ASP A 387 -5.04 -25.74 -19.54
C ASP A 387 -5.36 -27.03 -18.79
N ALA A 388 -5.15 -27.01 -17.47
CA ALA A 388 -5.40 -28.14 -16.60
C ALA A 388 -6.90 -28.34 -16.31
N PHE A 389 -7.74 -27.36 -16.65
CA PHE A 389 -9.18 -27.39 -16.42
C PHE A 389 -9.99 -27.01 -17.68
N PRO A 390 -9.75 -27.65 -18.84
CA PRO A 390 -10.31 -27.21 -20.12
C PRO A 390 -11.85 -27.30 -20.16
N ASP A 391 -12.45 -28.13 -19.30
CA ASP A 391 -13.89 -28.39 -19.23
C ASP A 391 -14.56 -27.80 -17.98
N ARG A 392 -13.91 -26.85 -17.28
CA ARG A 392 -14.47 -26.22 -16.08
C ARG A 392 -14.71 -24.73 -16.28
N GLU A 393 -15.85 -24.26 -15.77
CA GLU A 393 -16.17 -22.84 -15.65
C GLU A 393 -15.94 -22.40 -14.21
N PHE A 394 -15.39 -21.19 -14.04
CA PHE A 394 -15.06 -20.62 -12.75
C PHE A 394 -15.71 -19.25 -12.61
N ASP A 395 -16.31 -18.97 -11.46
CA ASP A 395 -16.82 -17.63 -11.14
C ASP A 395 -15.68 -16.61 -11.02
N PHE A 396 -14.52 -17.05 -10.54
CA PHE A 396 -13.29 -16.26 -10.42
C PHE A 396 -12.05 -17.13 -10.64
N MET A 397 -11.04 -16.60 -11.36
CA MET A 397 -9.77 -17.28 -11.62
C MET A 397 -8.60 -16.44 -11.10
N LEU A 398 -7.79 -17.03 -10.22
CA LEU A 398 -6.53 -16.46 -9.74
C LEU A 398 -5.37 -17.15 -10.46
N SER A 399 -4.71 -16.45 -11.38
CA SER A 399 -3.51 -16.96 -12.06
C SER A 399 -2.31 -16.09 -11.72
N ASN A 400 -1.16 -16.72 -11.49
CA ASN A 400 0.14 -16.06 -11.36
C ASN A 400 0.93 -16.27 -12.66
N PRO A 401 0.68 -15.48 -13.72
CA PRO A 401 1.48 -15.58 -14.93
C PRO A 401 2.92 -15.17 -14.59
N PRO A 402 3.94 -15.90 -15.09
CA PRO A 402 5.32 -15.59 -14.72
C PRO A 402 5.71 -14.20 -15.21
N TYR A 403 5.99 -13.32 -14.26
CA TYR A 403 6.53 -12.00 -14.52
C TYR A 403 7.93 -12.11 -15.15
N GLY A 404 8.13 -11.53 -16.33
CA GLY A 404 9.45 -11.42 -16.96
C GLY A 404 9.98 -12.64 -17.73
N LYS A 405 9.16 -13.68 -18.00
CA LYS A 405 9.54 -14.78 -18.91
C LYS A 405 9.03 -14.55 -20.34
N GLY A 406 9.86 -14.90 -21.33
CA GLY A 406 9.54 -14.73 -22.75
C GLY A 406 8.51 -15.73 -23.27
N TRP A 407 7.53 -15.25 -24.01
CA TRP A 407 6.37 -15.99 -24.57
C TRP A 407 6.71 -17.07 -25.61
N LYS A 408 7.99 -17.26 -25.95
CA LYS A 408 8.40 -18.07 -27.12
C LYS A 408 8.03 -19.55 -26.95
N SER A 409 8.29 -20.12 -25.77
CA SER A 409 8.00 -21.54 -25.48
C SER A 409 6.50 -21.84 -25.45
N ASP A 410 5.69 -20.93 -24.91
CA ASP A 410 4.23 -21.11 -24.86
C ASP A 410 3.61 -20.98 -26.24
N LEU A 411 4.09 -20.03 -27.04
CA LEU A 411 3.68 -19.90 -28.43
C LEU A 411 4.00 -21.16 -29.24
N GLU A 412 5.17 -21.76 -29.03
CA GLU A 412 5.55 -23.03 -29.68
C GLU A 412 4.64 -24.19 -29.22
N ARG A 413 4.33 -24.29 -27.92
CA ARG A 413 3.40 -25.30 -27.37
C ARG A 413 1.98 -25.15 -27.91
N MET A 414 1.53 -23.92 -28.17
CA MET A 414 0.22 -23.62 -28.80
C MET A 414 0.22 -23.83 -30.33
N GLY A 415 1.21 -24.54 -30.89
CA GLY A 415 1.30 -24.85 -32.33
C GLY A 415 2.07 -23.82 -33.15
N GLY A 416 2.78 -22.88 -32.51
CA GLY A 416 3.56 -21.83 -33.17
C GLY A 416 2.69 -20.69 -33.76
N LYS A 417 3.35 -19.65 -34.30
CA LYS A 417 2.68 -18.47 -34.91
C LYS A 417 1.63 -18.82 -35.97
N SER A 418 1.79 -19.96 -36.63
CA SER A 418 0.96 -20.43 -37.73
C SER A 418 -0.13 -21.43 -37.32
N GLY A 419 -0.09 -21.94 -36.07
CA GLY A 419 -0.96 -23.03 -35.61
C GLY A 419 -2.05 -22.61 -34.61
N ILE A 420 -2.01 -21.39 -34.07
CA ILE A 420 -3.02 -20.92 -33.10
C ILE A 420 -4.37 -20.73 -33.81
N LYS A 421 -5.26 -21.72 -33.68
CA LYS A 421 -6.70 -21.63 -33.94
C LYS A 421 -7.46 -21.80 -32.64
N ASP A 422 -7.39 -20.76 -31.81
CA ASP A 422 -8.17 -20.70 -30.57
C ASP A 422 -9.40 -19.78 -30.81
N PRO A 423 -10.64 -20.29 -30.64
CA PRO A 423 -11.87 -19.53 -30.86
C PRO A 423 -11.95 -18.23 -30.06
N ARG A 424 -11.26 -18.14 -28.92
CA ARG A 424 -11.18 -16.96 -28.05
C ARG A 424 -10.45 -15.78 -28.71
N PHE A 425 -9.66 -16.04 -29.76
CA PHE A 425 -8.88 -15.03 -30.49
C PHE A 425 -9.47 -14.69 -31.88
N VAL A 426 -10.69 -15.12 -32.18
CA VAL A 426 -11.38 -14.79 -33.43
C VAL A 426 -11.93 -13.37 -33.38
N VAL A 427 -11.21 -12.42 -33.99
CA VAL A 427 -11.69 -11.05 -34.21
C VAL A 427 -12.62 -11.05 -35.44
N GLN A 428 -13.94 -11.00 -35.22
CA GLN A 428 -14.89 -10.73 -36.31
C GLN A 428 -14.93 -9.23 -36.62
N HIS A 429 -14.34 -8.82 -37.74
CA HIS A 429 -14.56 -7.49 -38.29
C HIS A 429 -15.94 -7.43 -38.96
N ARG A 430 -16.81 -6.53 -38.48
CA ARG A 430 -18.05 -6.20 -39.20
C ARG A 430 -17.72 -5.71 -40.61
N ALA A 431 -18.35 -6.37 -41.58
CA ALA A 431 -18.26 -6.21 -43.03
C ALA A 431 -17.77 -4.85 -43.56
N ARG A 432 -16.61 -4.86 -44.21
CA ARG A 432 -16.36 -4.15 -45.48
C ARG A 432 -15.11 -4.72 -46.14
N SER A 433 -15.29 -5.23 -47.36
CA SER A 433 -14.27 -5.81 -48.23
C SER A 433 -13.18 -4.81 -48.57
N PHE A 434 -11.90 -5.13 -48.32
CA PHE A 434 -10.77 -4.73 -49.19
C PHE A 434 -9.58 -5.67 -48.95
N ARG A 435 -8.87 -5.97 -50.05
CA ARG A 435 -7.82 -6.99 -50.17
C ARG A 435 -6.50 -6.59 -49.47
N SER A 436 -5.98 -7.56 -48.71
CA SER A 436 -4.57 -7.91 -48.42
C SER A 436 -3.47 -6.82 -48.40
N SER A 437 -2.93 -6.54 -47.20
CA SER A 437 -1.49 -6.65 -46.89
C SER A 437 -1.28 -6.61 -45.36
N PRO A 438 -0.29 -7.33 -44.80
CA PRO A 438 -0.19 -7.58 -43.37
C PRO A 438 0.62 -6.48 -42.67
N THR A 439 -0.04 -5.66 -41.85
CA THR A 439 0.63 -4.91 -40.78
C THR A 439 0.08 -5.43 -39.45
N PRO A 440 0.94 -5.78 -38.46
CA PRO A 440 0.46 -6.26 -37.18
C PRO A 440 -0.19 -5.10 -36.42
N ALA A 441 -1.52 -5.14 -36.30
CA ALA A 441 -2.25 -4.26 -35.41
C ALA A 441 -1.98 -4.70 -33.96
N THR A 442 -1.51 -3.74 -33.17
CA THR A 442 -1.23 -3.83 -31.75
C THR A 442 -2.51 -4.07 -30.96
N ALA A 443 -2.66 -5.25 -30.36
CA ALA A 443 -3.59 -5.45 -29.25
C ALA A 443 -2.96 -4.83 -27.99
N ARG A 444 -3.60 -3.78 -27.45
CA ARG A 444 -3.29 -3.28 -26.12
C ARG A 444 -3.84 -4.27 -25.10
N TRP A 445 -2.95 -4.93 -24.38
CA TRP A 445 -3.27 -5.66 -23.16
C TRP A 445 -2.77 -4.82 -21.98
N CYS A 446 -3.63 -4.64 -20.97
CA CYS A 446 -3.18 -4.11 -19.68
C CYS A 446 -2.24 -5.16 -19.06
N SER A 447 -0.94 -4.89 -19.07
CA SER A 447 -0.01 -5.52 -18.14
C SER A 447 -0.26 -4.92 -16.76
N TRP A 448 -0.54 -5.76 -15.77
CA TRP A 448 -0.50 -5.37 -14.37
C TRP A 448 0.94 -5.32 -13.88
#